data_AF-A0A7W6LKL6-F1
#
_entry.id   AF-A0A7W6LKL6-F1
#
_cell.length_a   1.000
_cell.length_b   1.000
_cell.length_c   1.000
_cell.angle_alpha   90.00
_cell.angle_beta   90.00
_cell.angle_gamma   90.00
#
_symmetry.space_group_name_H-M   'P 1'
#
loop_
_entity.id
_entity.type
_entity.pdbx_description
1 polymer ?
#
loop_
_entity_poly.entity_id
_entity_poly.type
_entity_poly.pdbx_seq_one_letter_code
_entity_poly.pdbx_strand_id
1 'polypeptide(L)'
;MGDVKTLLPSSSGAFEHALAAGMSDDLPVPYVDLLNPYTTRPDLLKWLGYQASLDLWFDDWSIERKREAVAQAMGVSTLYEGELAALKTTRGGAIRYLALVDAELVDAISYPALAIFDEGFFDDAIFDHPPFQSTYLVKLETAEPNAAFMDGAYSDEDFFGEVDLEPFERALKALRANKGDDHTELLVDFQNRRVLTAGDRVRAGDRYLAGQYLARTKL
;
A
#
# COMPACT_ATOMS: atom_id res chain seq x y z
N MET A 1 -34.42 -5.81 22.76
CA MET A 1 -35.77 -5.37 22.34
C MET A 1 -36.68 -5.42 23.58
N GLY A 2 -37.59 -4.46 23.78
CA GLY A 2 -38.60 -4.60 24.84
C GLY A 2 -39.60 -5.70 24.46
N ASP A 3 -40.07 -6.49 25.43
CA ASP A 3 -41.05 -7.56 25.19
C ASP A 3 -42.33 -6.95 24.58
N VAL A 4 -42.71 -7.40 23.38
CA VAL A 4 -43.88 -6.89 22.63
C VAL A 4 -45.16 -7.04 23.45
N LYS A 5 -45.21 -7.99 24.39
CA LYS A 5 -46.33 -8.14 25.33
C LYS A 5 -46.52 -6.94 26.25
N THR A 6 -45.46 -6.19 26.53
CA THR A 6 -45.51 -4.97 27.36
C THR A 6 -46.03 -3.74 26.61
N LEU A 7 -46.15 -3.83 25.28
CA LEU A 7 -46.71 -2.76 24.46
C LEU A 7 -48.24 -2.84 24.36
N LEU A 8 -48.84 -3.97 24.73
CA LEU A 8 -50.29 -4.14 24.69
C LEU A 8 -50.97 -3.44 25.88
N PRO A 9 -52.12 -2.78 25.67
CA PRO A 9 -52.90 -2.18 26.74
C PRO A 9 -53.46 -3.23 27.71
N SER A 10 -53.77 -2.84 28.94
CA SER A 10 -54.26 -3.75 29.99
C SER A 10 -55.61 -4.41 29.68
N SER A 11 -56.35 -3.91 28.69
CA SER A 11 -57.60 -4.49 28.20
C SER A 11 -57.40 -5.65 27.22
N SER A 12 -56.16 -5.96 26.83
CA SER A 12 -55.86 -6.97 25.82
C SER A 12 -56.11 -8.39 26.30
N GLY A 13 -56.71 -9.19 25.42
CA GLY A 13 -57.06 -10.59 25.70
C GLY A 13 -55.92 -11.58 25.41
N ALA A 14 -56.12 -12.84 25.81
CA ALA A 14 -55.12 -13.90 25.62
C ALA A 14 -54.73 -14.13 24.14
N PHE A 15 -55.67 -13.96 23.21
CA PHE A 15 -55.42 -14.09 21.77
C PHE A 15 -54.49 -12.97 21.25
N GLU A 16 -54.69 -11.73 21.69
CA GLU A 16 -53.86 -10.59 21.28
C GLU A 16 -52.43 -10.73 21.79
N HIS A 17 -52.25 -11.21 23.03
CA HIS A 17 -50.93 -11.52 23.57
C HIS A 17 -50.23 -12.68 22.82
N ALA A 18 -50.97 -13.69 22.38
CA ALA A 18 -50.42 -14.79 21.57
C ALA A 18 -50.01 -14.30 20.17
N LEU A 19 -50.81 -13.44 19.54
CA LEU A 19 -50.48 -12.82 18.26
C LEU A 19 -49.24 -11.91 18.37
N ALA A 20 -49.18 -11.08 19.41
CA ALA A 20 -48.03 -10.22 19.68
C ALA A 20 -46.73 -11.00 19.91
N ALA A 21 -46.81 -12.14 20.62
CA ALA A 21 -45.67 -13.03 20.81
C ALA A 21 -45.21 -13.70 19.50
N GLY A 22 -46.11 -13.92 18.55
CA GLY A 22 -45.77 -14.41 17.21
C GLY A 22 -45.24 -13.32 16.27
N MET A 23 -45.48 -12.04 16.60
CA MET A 23 -44.99 -10.87 15.86
C MET A 23 -43.67 -10.31 16.41
N SER A 24 -43.21 -10.79 17.58
CA SER A 24 -41.88 -10.43 18.07
C SER A 24 -40.82 -11.20 17.28
N ASP A 25 -40.04 -10.49 16.48
CA ASP A 25 -38.83 -11.01 15.84
C ASP A 25 -37.61 -10.55 16.63
N ASP A 26 -36.90 -11.50 17.24
CA ASP A 26 -35.64 -11.28 17.96
C ASP A 26 -34.42 -11.56 17.05
N LEU A 27 -34.56 -11.33 15.74
CA LEU A 27 -33.45 -11.45 14.82
C LEU A 27 -32.33 -10.45 15.20
N PRO A 28 -31.10 -10.92 15.45
CA PRO A 28 -30.00 -10.01 15.75
C PRO A 28 -29.70 -9.16 14.51
N VAL A 29 -29.57 -7.85 14.71
CA VAL A 29 -29.11 -6.91 13.68
C VAL A 29 -27.68 -6.50 14.04
N PRO A 30 -26.64 -7.22 13.57
CA PRO A 30 -25.25 -7.01 13.99
C PRO A 30 -24.61 -5.82 13.26
N TYR A 31 -25.21 -4.62 13.37
CA TYR A 31 -24.75 -3.44 12.63
C TYR A 31 -23.31 -3.05 13.01
N VAL A 32 -22.97 -3.17 14.29
CA VAL A 32 -21.63 -2.86 14.79
C VAL A 32 -20.58 -3.79 14.19
N ASP A 33 -20.89 -5.10 14.09
CA ASP A 33 -19.96 -6.07 13.54
C ASP A 33 -19.81 -5.92 12.02
N LEU A 34 -20.87 -5.49 11.33
CA LEU A 34 -20.87 -5.24 9.88
C LEU A 34 -20.14 -3.96 9.46
N LEU A 35 -19.96 -3.01 10.39
CA LEU A 35 -19.17 -1.81 10.15
C LEU A 35 -17.73 -1.92 10.66
N ASN A 36 -17.41 -2.95 11.43
CA ASN A 36 -16.05 -3.16 11.92
C ASN A 36 -15.24 -3.98 10.90
N PRO A 37 -14.17 -3.43 10.31
CA PRO A 37 -13.39 -4.10 9.29
C PRO A 37 -12.75 -5.42 9.74
N TYR A 38 -12.51 -5.61 11.04
CA TYR A 38 -11.91 -6.84 11.56
C TYR A 38 -12.92 -7.96 11.83
N THR A 39 -14.18 -7.63 12.10
CA THR A 39 -15.23 -8.63 12.41
C THR A 39 -16.26 -8.80 11.29
N THR A 40 -16.30 -7.86 10.33
CA THR A 40 -17.18 -7.89 9.17
C THR A 40 -17.01 -9.16 8.33
N ARG A 41 -18.08 -9.58 7.66
CA ARG A 41 -18.05 -10.72 6.74
C ARG A 41 -17.15 -10.41 5.52
N PRO A 42 -16.31 -11.36 5.04
CA PRO A 42 -15.30 -11.08 4.01
C PRO A 42 -15.84 -10.53 2.67
N ASP A 43 -17.05 -10.92 2.28
CA ASP A 43 -17.74 -10.46 1.07
C ASP A 43 -18.14 -8.98 1.12
N LEU A 44 -18.33 -8.43 2.32
CA LEU A 44 -18.69 -7.02 2.52
C LEU A 44 -17.47 -6.10 2.66
N LEU A 45 -16.26 -6.64 2.80
CA LEU A 45 -15.04 -5.84 2.98
C LEU A 45 -14.79 -4.87 1.83
N LYS A 46 -15.02 -5.31 0.58
CA LYS A 46 -14.85 -4.46 -0.60
C LYS A 46 -15.81 -3.27 -0.58
N TRP A 47 -17.06 -3.50 -0.14
CA TRP A 47 -18.06 -2.46 0.01
C TRP A 47 -17.70 -1.48 1.14
N LEU A 48 -17.25 -2.01 2.28
CA LEU A 48 -16.81 -1.18 3.42
C LEU A 48 -15.57 -0.34 3.05
N GLY A 49 -14.62 -0.92 2.31
CA GLY A 49 -13.47 -0.19 1.78
C GLY A 49 -13.86 0.94 0.84
N TYR A 50 -14.81 0.69 -0.07
CA TYR A 50 -15.32 1.73 -0.96
C TYR A 50 -15.98 2.89 -0.19
N GLN A 51 -16.78 2.58 0.84
CA GLN A 51 -17.36 3.60 1.72
C GLN A 51 -16.27 4.45 2.40
N ALA A 52 -15.15 3.84 2.77
CA ALA A 52 -13.99 4.50 3.39
C ALA A 52 -13.03 5.16 2.37
N SER A 53 -13.43 5.28 1.09
CA SER A 53 -12.60 5.85 0.02
C SER A 53 -11.27 5.11 -0.21
N LEU A 54 -11.25 3.78 -0.05
CA LEU A 54 -10.11 2.94 -0.42
C LEU A 54 -10.09 2.71 -1.94
N ASP A 55 -9.14 3.33 -2.63
CA ASP A 55 -9.02 3.25 -4.10
C ASP A 55 -8.14 2.08 -4.57
N LEU A 56 -7.48 1.39 -3.64
CA LEU A 56 -6.59 0.26 -3.92
C LEU A 56 -7.23 -1.05 -3.45
N TRP A 57 -7.44 -1.96 -4.40
CA TRP A 57 -7.98 -3.29 -4.11
C TRP A 57 -7.44 -4.32 -5.10
N PHE A 58 -7.06 -5.49 -4.57
CA PHE A 58 -6.71 -6.66 -5.35
C PHE A 58 -7.45 -7.89 -4.80
N ASP A 59 -7.98 -8.71 -5.70
CA ASP A 59 -8.87 -9.81 -5.33
C ASP A 59 -8.11 -11.03 -4.77
N ASP A 60 -6.82 -11.16 -5.09
CA ASP A 60 -5.90 -12.18 -4.59
C ASP A 60 -5.34 -11.88 -3.20
N TRP A 61 -5.50 -10.65 -2.69
CA TRP A 61 -5.06 -10.31 -1.33
C TRP A 61 -5.67 -11.25 -0.29
N SER A 62 -4.85 -11.62 0.70
CA SER A 62 -5.30 -12.34 1.87
C SER A 62 -6.41 -11.57 2.60
N ILE A 63 -7.25 -12.30 3.33
CA ILE A 63 -8.37 -11.69 4.06
C ILE A 63 -7.82 -10.68 5.08
N GLU A 64 -6.71 -11.01 5.73
CA GLU A 64 -6.04 -10.17 6.71
C GLU A 64 -5.58 -8.85 6.08
N ARG A 65 -4.96 -8.90 4.91
CA ARG A 65 -4.52 -7.70 4.18
C ARG A 65 -5.70 -6.85 3.73
N LYS A 66 -6.78 -7.46 3.25
CA LYS A 66 -8.02 -6.74 2.91
C LYS A 66 -8.63 -6.05 4.13
N ARG A 67 -8.70 -6.73 5.27
CA ARG A 67 -9.21 -6.14 6.53
C ARG A 67 -8.36 -4.96 6.97
N GLU A 68 -7.04 -5.12 6.94
CA GLU A 68 -6.10 -4.07 7.32
C GLU A 68 -6.19 -2.87 6.37
N ALA A 69 -6.28 -3.08 5.06
CA ALA A 69 -6.45 -2.01 4.09
C ALA A 69 -7.72 -1.18 4.35
N VAL A 70 -8.84 -1.85 4.64
CA VAL A 70 -10.10 -1.17 5.00
C VAL A 70 -9.98 -0.46 6.35
N ALA A 71 -9.37 -1.10 7.35
CA ALA A 71 -9.15 -0.50 8.66
C ALA A 71 -8.27 0.75 8.59
N GLN A 72 -7.24 0.73 7.75
CA GLN A 72 -6.41 1.90 7.44
C GLN A 72 -7.21 3.02 6.79
N ALA A 73 -8.06 2.71 5.81
CA ALA A 73 -8.95 3.67 5.17
C ALA A 73 -9.89 4.34 6.18
N MET A 74 -10.46 3.57 7.11
CA MET A 74 -11.36 4.04 8.17
C MET A 74 -10.67 4.68 9.37
N GLY A 75 -9.33 4.68 9.44
CA GLY A 75 -8.59 5.22 10.59
C GLY A 75 -8.69 4.39 11.88
N VAL A 76 -9.11 3.13 11.79
CA VAL A 76 -9.21 2.17 12.90
C VAL A 76 -8.16 1.05 12.80
N SER A 77 -7.13 1.27 11.97
CA SER A 77 -6.01 0.35 11.81
C SER A 77 -5.26 0.14 13.13
N THR A 78 -4.78 -1.09 13.34
CA THR A 78 -3.92 -1.41 14.47
C THR A 78 -2.45 -1.06 14.22
N LEU A 79 -2.06 -0.96 12.95
CA LEU A 79 -0.68 -0.72 12.52
C LEU A 79 -0.37 0.76 12.34
N TYR A 80 -1.36 1.54 11.90
CA TYR A 80 -1.18 2.95 11.55
C TYR A 80 -2.26 3.81 12.17
N GLU A 81 -1.85 4.95 12.73
CA GLU A 81 -2.76 5.96 13.22
C GLU A 81 -3.31 6.82 12.07
N GLY A 82 -4.57 7.21 12.19
CA GLY A 82 -5.24 8.13 11.26
C GLY A 82 -5.78 7.47 9.99
N GLU A 83 -6.67 8.19 9.33
CA GLU A 83 -7.39 7.76 8.13
C GLU A 83 -6.48 7.84 6.89
N LEU A 84 -6.33 6.72 6.17
CA LEU A 84 -5.55 6.68 4.93
C LEU A 84 -6.15 7.59 3.86
N ALA A 85 -7.48 7.73 3.81
CA ALA A 85 -8.15 8.62 2.87
C ALA A 85 -7.75 10.09 3.06
N ALA A 86 -7.52 10.53 4.31
CA ALA A 86 -7.08 11.89 4.63
C ALA A 86 -5.62 12.17 4.20
N LEU A 87 -4.83 11.11 3.98
CA LEU A 87 -3.43 11.21 3.58
C LEU A 87 -3.23 11.16 2.05
N LYS A 88 -4.30 10.97 1.27
CA LYS A 88 -4.22 10.99 -0.19
C LYS A 88 -3.53 12.27 -0.68
N THR A 89 -2.81 12.17 -1.79
CA THR A 89 -1.99 13.22 -2.42
C THR A 89 -0.75 13.64 -1.62
N THR A 90 -0.58 13.16 -0.39
CA THR A 90 0.61 13.46 0.43
C THR A 90 1.68 12.38 0.29
N ARG A 91 2.92 12.72 0.68
CA ARG A 91 4.01 11.75 0.83
C ARG A 91 3.69 10.68 1.87
N GLY A 92 3.00 11.05 2.96
CA GLY A 92 2.57 10.10 4.00
C GLY A 92 1.59 9.06 3.47
N GLY A 93 0.67 9.48 2.59
CA GLY A 93 -0.22 8.58 1.87
C GLY A 93 0.54 7.64 0.94
N ALA A 94 1.52 8.16 0.17
CA ALA A 94 2.34 7.32 -0.71
C ALA A 94 3.05 6.20 0.05
N ILE A 95 3.65 6.52 1.20
CA ILE A 95 4.30 5.53 2.08
C ILE A 95 3.30 4.43 2.50
N ARG A 96 2.10 4.83 2.96
CA ARG A 96 1.10 3.86 3.44
C ARG A 96 0.48 3.01 2.34
N TYR A 97 0.20 3.60 1.18
CA TYR A 97 -0.31 2.86 0.02
C TYR A 97 0.74 1.86 -0.50
N LEU A 98 2.02 2.24 -0.53
CA LEU A 98 3.11 1.34 -0.90
C LEU A 98 3.25 0.19 0.12
N ALA A 99 3.10 0.45 1.41
CA ALA A 99 3.15 -0.60 2.43
C ALA A 99 2.06 -1.68 2.26
N LEU A 100 0.89 -1.36 1.66
CA LEU A 100 -0.15 -2.35 1.35
C LEU A 100 0.25 -3.35 0.25
N VAL A 101 1.24 -3.00 -0.56
CA VAL A 101 1.77 -3.82 -1.67
C VAL A 101 3.22 -4.24 -1.43
N ASP A 102 3.63 -4.30 -0.16
CA ASP A 102 4.96 -4.74 0.26
C ASP A 102 6.11 -3.89 -0.35
N ALA A 103 5.82 -2.61 -0.59
CA ALA A 103 6.74 -1.64 -1.18
C ALA A 103 7.13 -0.55 -0.17
N GLU A 104 8.33 -0.01 -0.31
CA GLU A 104 8.87 1.02 0.57
C GLU A 104 9.30 2.26 -0.23
N LEU A 105 8.87 3.45 0.20
CA LEU A 105 9.39 4.71 -0.35
C LEU A 105 10.71 5.06 0.35
N VAL A 106 11.83 4.91 -0.36
CA VAL A 106 13.17 5.17 0.18
C VAL A 106 13.48 6.66 0.18
N ASP A 107 13.31 7.30 -0.97
CA ASP A 107 13.60 8.72 -1.12
C ASP A 107 12.61 9.38 -2.08
N ALA A 108 12.45 10.69 -1.95
CA ALA A 108 11.56 11.47 -2.80
C ALA A 108 12.10 12.89 -2.97
N ILE A 109 12.15 13.32 -4.23
CA ILE A 109 12.52 14.67 -4.63
C ILE A 109 11.26 15.35 -5.17
N SER A 110 10.93 16.52 -4.62
CA SER A 110 9.79 17.32 -5.07
C SER A 110 10.25 18.68 -5.58
N TYR A 111 9.68 19.11 -6.71
CA TYR A 111 9.89 20.48 -7.20
C TYR A 111 9.28 21.53 -6.26
N PRO A 112 9.89 22.73 -6.08
CA PRO A 112 11.17 23.17 -6.62
C PRO A 112 12.37 22.66 -5.81
N ALA A 113 13.20 21.81 -6.44
CA ALA A 113 14.50 21.43 -5.92
C ALA A 113 15.57 22.04 -6.84
N LEU A 114 16.21 23.12 -6.41
CA LEU A 114 17.05 23.96 -7.27
C LEU A 114 18.37 23.29 -7.70
N ALA A 115 18.78 22.25 -7.00
CA ALA A 115 19.78 21.24 -7.33
C ALA A 115 19.98 20.42 -6.05
N ILE A 116 19.85 19.09 -6.13
CA ILE A 116 20.16 18.23 -4.98
C ILE A 116 21.60 17.79 -5.14
N PHE A 117 22.46 18.37 -4.32
CA PHE A 117 23.86 18.04 -4.23
C PHE A 117 24.02 16.94 -3.17
N ASP A 118 24.42 15.74 -3.58
CA ASP A 118 24.90 14.73 -2.63
C ASP A 118 26.40 14.93 -2.34
N GLU A 119 26.87 14.41 -1.22
CA GLU A 119 28.25 14.61 -0.71
C GLU A 119 29.36 14.02 -1.62
N GLY A 120 29.00 13.34 -2.71
CA GLY A 120 29.88 12.98 -3.80
C GLY A 120 29.66 13.88 -5.02
N PHE A 121 30.46 14.95 -5.14
CA PHE A 121 30.37 16.03 -6.13
C PHE A 121 30.26 15.60 -7.62
N PHE A 122 30.38 14.31 -7.97
CA PHE A 122 30.45 13.84 -9.36
C PHE A 122 29.63 12.60 -9.74
N ASP A 123 28.96 11.92 -8.82
CA ASP A 123 28.47 10.58 -9.14
C ASP A 123 27.01 10.54 -9.63
N ASP A 124 26.04 11.19 -8.96
CA ASP A 124 24.60 11.03 -9.28
C ASP A 124 23.77 12.33 -9.10
N ALA A 125 24.31 13.50 -9.45
CA ALA A 125 23.48 14.71 -9.41
C ALA A 125 22.37 14.64 -10.48
N ILE A 126 21.10 14.63 -10.04
CA ILE A 126 19.97 14.83 -10.94
C ILE A 126 19.97 16.29 -11.41
N PHE A 127 20.69 16.52 -12.49
CA PHE A 127 20.60 17.75 -13.25
C PHE A 127 19.30 17.75 -14.05
N ASP A 128 18.60 18.88 -14.05
CA ASP A 128 17.34 19.05 -14.80
C ASP A 128 16.17 18.17 -14.30
N HIS A 129 15.98 18.11 -12.97
CA HIS A 129 14.74 17.53 -12.43
C HIS A 129 13.53 18.21 -13.09
N PRO A 130 12.61 17.47 -13.72
CA PRO A 130 11.53 18.07 -14.49
C PRO A 130 10.70 19.05 -13.65
N PRO A 131 10.28 20.18 -14.25
CA PRO A 131 9.50 21.18 -13.52
C PRO A 131 8.14 20.59 -13.12
N PHE A 132 7.71 20.89 -11.89
CA PHE A 132 6.40 20.51 -11.33
C PHE A 132 6.13 18.99 -11.20
N GLN A 133 7.16 18.15 -11.34
CA GLN A 133 7.07 16.72 -11.06
C GLN A 133 7.69 16.40 -9.70
N SER A 134 7.41 15.20 -9.18
CA SER A 134 8.21 14.63 -8.10
C SER A 134 8.71 13.24 -8.47
N THR A 135 9.97 12.97 -8.16
CA THR A 135 10.64 11.68 -8.41
C THR A 135 10.74 10.89 -7.12
N TYR A 136 10.27 9.65 -7.12
CA TYR A 136 10.23 8.74 -5.98
C TYR A 136 11.14 7.53 -6.24
N LEU A 137 12.02 7.21 -5.30
CA LEU A 137 12.76 5.95 -5.27
C LEU A 137 11.97 4.95 -4.44
N VAL A 138 11.44 3.93 -5.11
CA VAL A 138 10.62 2.89 -4.49
C VAL A 138 11.39 1.59 -4.48
N LYS A 139 11.51 1.00 -3.30
CA LYS A 139 12.12 -0.30 -3.08
C LYS A 139 11.04 -1.37 -3.03
N LEU A 140 11.26 -2.40 -3.83
CA LEU A 140 10.47 -3.62 -3.89
C LEU A 140 11.42 -4.81 -3.67
N GLU A 141 10.90 -5.92 -3.16
CA GLU A 141 11.61 -7.19 -3.30
C GLU A 141 11.61 -7.57 -4.77
N THR A 142 12.79 -7.70 -5.36
CA THR A 142 12.98 -8.10 -6.75
C THR A 142 13.69 -9.45 -6.75
N ALA A 143 13.23 -10.38 -7.58
CA ALA A 143 13.93 -11.63 -7.80
C ALA A 143 15.33 -11.34 -8.38
N GLU A 144 16.33 -12.13 -7.97
CA GLU A 144 17.65 -12.05 -8.61
C GLU A 144 17.50 -12.45 -10.08
N PRO A 145 18.08 -11.67 -11.02
CA PRO A 145 17.99 -12.01 -12.43
C PRO A 145 18.63 -13.38 -12.68
N ASN A 146 17.89 -14.28 -13.34
CA ASN A 146 18.29 -15.67 -13.57
C ASN A 146 19.63 -15.81 -14.32
N ALA A 147 20.04 -14.79 -15.07
CA ALA A 147 21.38 -14.72 -15.64
C ALA A 147 21.79 -13.25 -15.88
N ALA A 148 22.88 -12.82 -15.25
CA ALA A 148 23.60 -11.61 -15.65
C ALA A 148 24.75 -12.02 -16.58
N PHE A 149 25.09 -11.17 -17.55
CA PHE A 149 26.22 -11.38 -18.46
C PHE A 149 27.50 -11.66 -17.66
N MET A 150 27.94 -12.93 -17.61
CA MET A 150 29.18 -13.34 -17.00
C MET A 150 30.19 -13.57 -18.13
N ASP A 151 31.32 -12.86 -18.05
CA ASP A 151 32.39 -12.88 -19.06
C ASP A 151 32.82 -14.31 -19.42
N GLY A 152 32.40 -14.78 -20.61
CA GLY A 152 33.03 -15.92 -21.29
C GLY A 152 32.22 -17.21 -21.48
N ALA A 153 30.99 -17.36 -21.00
CA ALA A 153 30.17 -18.54 -21.35
C ALA A 153 28.66 -18.33 -21.14
N TYR A 154 27.87 -18.76 -22.13
CA TYR A 154 26.43 -18.97 -21.97
C TYR A 154 26.20 -20.30 -21.26
N SER A 155 25.69 -20.27 -20.04
CA SER A 155 25.10 -21.45 -19.41
C SER A 155 23.84 -21.05 -18.67
N ASP A 156 22.75 -20.90 -19.41
CA ASP A 156 21.44 -21.48 -19.03
C ASP A 156 20.36 -21.10 -20.05
N GLU A 157 19.41 -22.02 -20.26
CA GLU A 157 18.20 -21.77 -21.07
C GLU A 157 17.26 -20.73 -20.41
N ASP A 158 17.50 -20.39 -19.14
CA ASP A 158 16.72 -19.45 -18.33
C ASP A 158 17.07 -17.97 -18.54
N PHE A 159 18.00 -17.64 -19.45
CA PHE A 159 18.35 -16.26 -19.80
C PHE A 159 17.14 -15.45 -20.32
N PHE A 160 16.13 -16.14 -20.87
CA PHE A 160 14.90 -15.55 -21.40
C PHE A 160 13.68 -15.83 -20.52
N GLY A 161 13.87 -16.09 -19.22
CA GLY A 161 12.75 -16.23 -18.28
C GLY A 161 11.85 -15.00 -18.30
N GLU A 162 10.53 -15.20 -18.29
CA GLU A 162 9.56 -14.12 -18.17
C GLU A 162 9.76 -13.42 -16.83
N VAL A 163 10.08 -12.13 -16.87
CA VAL A 163 10.24 -11.32 -15.67
C VAL A 163 8.86 -11.01 -15.12
N ASP A 164 8.61 -11.37 -13.87
CA ASP A 164 7.37 -10.99 -13.19
C ASP A 164 7.35 -9.47 -12.93
N LEU A 165 6.47 -8.77 -13.65
CA LEU A 165 6.27 -7.33 -13.54
C LEU A 165 5.19 -6.97 -12.51
N GLU A 166 4.46 -7.95 -11.97
CA GLU A 166 3.32 -7.74 -11.10
C GLU A 166 3.64 -6.87 -9.87
N PRO A 167 4.78 -7.04 -9.16
CA PRO A 167 5.12 -6.17 -8.02
C PRO A 167 5.26 -4.70 -8.42
N PHE A 168 5.84 -4.42 -9.60
CA PHE A 168 6.01 -3.06 -10.12
C PHE A 168 4.67 -2.45 -10.49
N GLU A 169 3.80 -3.20 -11.16
CA GLU A 169 2.46 -2.75 -11.53
C GLU A 169 1.61 -2.45 -10.29
N ARG A 170 1.71 -3.29 -9.26
CA ARG A 170 1.04 -3.09 -7.97
C ARG A 170 1.51 -1.82 -7.28
N ALA A 171 2.82 -1.58 -7.25
CA ALA A 171 3.40 -0.36 -6.70
C ALA A 171 2.95 0.90 -7.45
N LEU A 172 2.95 0.87 -8.79
CA LEU A 172 2.44 1.96 -9.61
C LEU A 172 0.94 2.19 -9.37
N LYS A 173 0.14 1.14 -9.24
CA LYS A 173 -1.30 1.24 -8.94
C LYS A 173 -1.54 1.84 -7.55
N ALA A 174 -0.72 1.47 -6.56
CA ALA A 174 -0.77 2.05 -5.21
C ALA A 174 -0.45 3.55 -5.22
N LEU A 175 0.59 3.96 -5.95
CA LEU A 175 0.94 5.38 -6.10
C LEU A 175 -0.13 6.17 -6.87
N ARG A 176 -0.74 5.58 -7.90
CA ARG A 176 -1.88 6.18 -8.60
C ARG A 176 -3.09 6.35 -7.69
N ALA A 177 -3.41 5.35 -6.87
CA ALA A 177 -4.47 5.43 -5.88
C ALA A 177 -4.23 6.55 -4.85
N ASN A 178 -2.97 6.76 -4.44
CA ASN A 178 -2.62 7.89 -3.58
C ASN A 178 -2.72 9.24 -4.30
N LYS A 179 -2.25 9.32 -5.55
CA LYS A 179 -2.16 10.55 -6.36
C LYS A 179 -3.52 11.19 -6.59
N GLY A 180 -4.59 10.40 -6.72
CA GLY A 180 -5.98 10.88 -6.84
C GLY A 180 -6.34 11.46 -8.22
N ASP A 181 -5.65 12.52 -8.66
CA ASP A 181 -5.97 13.27 -9.88
C ASP A 181 -4.97 13.04 -11.02
N ASP A 182 -5.42 13.06 -12.27
CA ASP A 182 -4.57 12.87 -13.45
C ASP A 182 -3.48 13.96 -13.62
N HIS A 183 -3.67 15.14 -13.03
CA HIS A 183 -2.84 16.33 -13.26
C HIS A 183 -1.47 16.35 -12.55
N THR A 184 -1.20 15.43 -11.62
CA THR A 184 0.06 15.41 -10.83
C THR A 184 1.04 14.35 -11.34
N GLU A 185 2.09 14.67 -12.06
CA GLU A 185 2.99 13.63 -12.57
C GLU A 185 4.02 13.17 -11.51
N LEU A 186 4.10 11.84 -11.32
CA LEU A 186 5.09 11.19 -10.46
C LEU A 186 6.05 10.38 -11.33
N LEU A 187 7.34 10.64 -11.20
CA LEU A 187 8.38 9.76 -11.72
C LEU A 187 8.72 8.73 -10.63
N VAL A 188 8.82 7.47 -11.01
CA VAL A 188 9.09 6.38 -10.08
C VAL A 188 10.29 5.61 -10.58
N ASP A 189 11.33 5.55 -9.75
CA ASP A 189 12.52 4.75 -9.96
C ASP A 189 12.47 3.53 -9.04
N PHE A 190 12.63 2.35 -9.62
CA PHE A 190 12.68 1.09 -8.89
C PHE A 190 14.10 0.53 -8.73
N GLN A 191 15.11 1.24 -9.23
CA GLN A 191 16.50 0.84 -9.14
C GLN A 191 17.03 1.01 -7.71
N ASN A 192 16.71 0.03 -6.87
CA ASN A 192 17.08 -0.04 -5.46
C ASN A 192 18.54 -0.44 -5.21
N ARG A 193 19.31 -0.76 -6.26
CA ARG A 193 20.71 -1.19 -6.20
C ARG A 193 21.55 -0.41 -7.21
N ARG A 194 22.75 0.03 -6.80
CA ARG A 194 23.73 0.71 -7.66
C ARG A 194 25.13 0.13 -7.48
N VAL A 195 26.00 0.36 -8.46
CA VAL A 195 27.42 0.00 -8.36
C VAL A 195 28.10 0.98 -7.40
N LEU A 196 29.11 0.51 -6.68
CA LEU A 196 29.92 1.33 -5.78
C LEU A 196 30.59 2.49 -6.54
N THR A 197 30.45 3.71 -6.02
CA THR A 197 31.03 4.91 -6.63
C THR A 197 32.11 5.53 -5.76
N ALA A 198 32.88 6.49 -6.30
CA ALA A 198 33.97 7.14 -5.55
C ALA A 198 33.45 7.91 -4.33
N GLY A 199 32.19 8.35 -4.36
CA GLY A 199 31.48 9.02 -3.27
C GLY A 199 31.16 8.17 -2.04
N ASP A 200 31.17 6.82 -2.13
CA ASP A 200 30.78 5.93 -1.03
C ASP A 200 31.77 5.89 0.15
N ARG A 201 32.87 6.65 0.10
CA ARG A 201 33.89 6.80 1.17
C ARG A 201 34.34 5.45 1.77
N VAL A 202 34.50 4.45 0.91
CA VAL A 202 34.97 3.12 1.29
C VAL A 202 36.30 3.22 2.02
N ARG A 203 36.40 2.57 3.19
CA ARG A 203 37.64 2.59 3.99
C ARG A 203 38.53 1.42 3.61
N ALA A 204 39.85 1.63 3.72
CA ALA A 204 40.81 0.55 3.57
C ALA A 204 40.57 -0.51 4.66
N GLY A 205 40.06 -1.68 4.26
CA GLY A 205 39.68 -2.79 5.15
C GLY A 205 38.24 -3.28 4.94
N ASP A 206 37.39 -2.48 4.32
CA ASP A 206 36.05 -2.93 3.94
C ASP A 206 36.16 -3.94 2.78
N ARG A 207 35.49 -5.09 2.91
CA ARG A 207 35.50 -6.16 1.90
C ARG A 207 34.43 -5.90 0.84
N TYR A 208 34.68 -4.94 -0.05
CA TYR A 208 33.85 -4.77 -1.24
C TYR A 208 34.49 -5.48 -2.44
N LEU A 209 33.69 -6.23 -3.20
CA LEU A 209 34.13 -6.88 -4.42
C LEU A 209 33.88 -5.96 -5.63
N ALA A 210 34.77 -5.99 -6.62
CA ALA A 210 34.53 -5.29 -7.87
C ALA A 210 33.27 -5.87 -8.55
N GLY A 211 32.34 -4.99 -8.93
CA GLY A 211 31.02 -5.40 -9.46
C GLY A 211 29.95 -5.67 -8.39
N GLN A 212 30.24 -5.45 -7.10
CA GLN A 212 29.24 -5.55 -6.04
C GLN A 212 28.24 -4.39 -6.13
N TYR A 213 26.96 -4.73 -6.02
CA TYR A 213 25.88 -3.76 -5.90
C TYR A 213 25.61 -3.39 -4.44
N LEU A 214 25.47 -2.10 -4.17
CA LEU A 214 25.06 -1.55 -2.89
C LEU A 214 23.59 -1.11 -2.96
N ALA A 215 22.90 -1.17 -1.83
CA ALA A 215 21.54 -0.65 -1.73
C ALA A 215 21.55 0.88 -1.95
N ARG A 216 20.71 1.36 -2.85
CA ARG A 216 20.52 2.78 -3.11
C ARG A 216 19.64 3.36 -2.01
N THR A 217 20.14 4.41 -1.37
CA THR A 217 19.48 5.07 -0.23
C THR A 217 18.94 6.46 -0.57
N LYS A 218 19.33 7.02 -1.73
CA LYS A 218 18.93 8.34 -2.22
C LYS A 218 18.74 8.33 -3.73
N LEU A 219 17.88 9.24 -4.22
CA LEU A 219 17.74 9.53 -5.65
C LEU A 219 18.95 10.28 -6.20
#